data_AF-A0A382XRE6-F1
#
_entry.id   AF-A0A382XRE6-F1
#
_cell.length_a   1.000
_cell.length_b   1.000
_cell.length_c   1.000
_cell.angle_alpha   90.00
_cell.angle_beta   90.00
_cell.angle_gamma   90.00
#
_symmetry.space_group_name_H-M   'P 1'
#
loop_
_entity.id
_entity.type
_entity.pdbx_description
1 polymer ?
#
loop_
_entity_poly.entity_id
_entity_poly.type
_entity_poly.pdbx_seq_one_letter_code
_entity_poly.pdbx_strand_id
1 'polypeptide(L)' 'MNNKKWFVLYTKPKHELKVKENLSSIGIESSCPTIVSDRIWSDRIKKVKEVIIKSIVFVK' A
#
# COMPACT_ATOMS: atom_id res chain seq x y z
N MET A 1 0.35 -2.58 30.07
CA MET A 1 0.41 -3.63 29.05
C MET A 1 -0.31 -3.15 27.79
N ASN A 2 0.38 -2.47 26.87
CA ASN A 2 -0.23 -2.08 25.58
C ASN A 2 0.20 -3.06 24.50
N ASN A 3 -0.65 -4.06 24.27
CA ASN A 3 -0.51 -5.02 23.17
C ASN A 3 -0.95 -4.33 21.86
N LYS A 4 -0.10 -3.46 21.31
CA LYS A 4 -0.33 -2.87 19.97
C LYS A 4 -0.16 -3.99 18.94
N LYS A 5 -1.28 -4.59 18.52
CA LYS A 5 -1.33 -5.66 17.52
C LYS A 5 -1.50 -5.07 16.14
N TRP A 6 -0.78 -5.62 15.17
CA TRP A 6 -0.99 -5.31 13.77
C TRP A 6 -2.12 -6.16 13.20
N PHE A 7 -2.96 -5.53 12.40
CA PHE A 7 -4.03 -6.17 11.66
C PHE A 7 -3.78 -6.04 10.17
N VAL A 8 -4.34 -6.99 9.41
CA VAL A 8 -4.26 -7.02 7.96
C VAL A 8 -5.64 -6.69 7.41
N LEU A 9 -5.72 -5.65 6.58
CA LEU A 9 -6.92 -5.32 5.83
C LEU A 9 -6.79 -5.85 4.40
N TYR A 10 -7.78 -6.62 4.00
CA TYR A 10 -7.99 -6.97 2.60
C TYR A 10 -8.71 -5.84 1.89
N THR A 11 -8.16 -5.42 0.76
CA THR A 11 -8.67 -4.29 -0.03
C THR A 11 -8.94 -4.71 -1.46
N LYS A 12 -9.67 -3.88 -2.20
CA LYS A 12 -9.82 -4.08 -3.64
C LYS A 12 -8.46 -3.92 -4.33
N PRO A 13 -8.15 -4.73 -5.35
CA PRO A 13 -6.86 -4.65 -6.04
C PRO A 13 -6.63 -3.25 -6.63
N LYS A 14 -5.42 -2.70 -6.49
CA LYS A 14 -5.02 -1.35 -6.95
C LYS A 14 -5.56 -0.18 -6.11
N HIS A 15 -6.24 -0.44 -5.00
CA HIS A 15 -6.72 0.60 -4.07
C HIS A 15 -5.84 0.75 -2.82
N GLU A 16 -4.78 -0.03 -2.68
CA GLU A 16 -3.98 -0.15 -1.46
C GLU A 16 -3.36 1.21 -1.06
N LEU A 17 -2.82 1.95 -2.04
CA LEU A 17 -2.22 3.27 -1.83
C LEU A 17 -3.25 4.29 -1.35
N LYS A 18 -4.42 4.31 -1.98
CA LYS A 18 -5.52 5.22 -1.61
C LYS A 18 -6.09 4.89 -0.24
N VAL A 19 -6.20 3.60 0.09
CA VAL A 19 -6.64 3.16 1.42
C VAL A 19 -5.65 3.60 2.49
N LYS A 20 -4.34 3.44 2.24
CA LYS A 20 -3.31 3.96 3.16
C LYS A 20 -3.45 5.47 3.37
N GLU A 21 -3.61 6.26 2.31
CA GLU A 21 -3.81 7.71 2.41
C GLU A 21 -5.05 8.05 3.22
N ASN A 22 -6.19 7.42 2.92
CA ASN A 22 -7.43 7.63 3.66
C ASN A 22 -7.29 7.28 5.15
N LEU A 23 -6.66 6.15 5.47
CA LEU A 23 -6.42 5.73 6.85
C LEU A 23 -5.51 6.71 7.58
N SER A 24 -4.48 7.22 6.90
CA SER A 24 -3.60 8.25 7.44
C SER A 24 -4.35 9.55 7.72
N SER A 25 -5.32 9.94 6.87
CA SER A 25 -6.17 11.11 7.11
C SER A 25 -7.13 10.94 8.30
N ILE A 26 -7.52 9.70 8.62
CA ILE A 26 -8.35 9.37 9.78
C ILE A 26 -7.50 9.30 11.08
N GLY A 27 -6.18 9.33 10.97
CA GLY A 27 -5.25 9.25 12.11
C GLY A 27 -4.90 7.82 12.52
N ILE A 28 -5.15 6.84 11.65
CA ILE A 28 -4.80 5.43 11.86
C ILE A 28 -3.41 5.13 11.30
N GLU A 29 -2.55 4.48 12.09
CA GLU A 29 -1.24 4.05 11.63
C GLU A 29 -1.39 2.93 10.59
N SER A 30 -1.08 3.24 9.33
CA SER A 30 -1.18 2.28 8.23
C SER A 30 0.12 2.19 7.42
N SER A 31 0.49 0.96 7.05
CA SER A 31 1.69 0.65 6.28
C SER A 31 1.34 -0.20 5.07
N CYS A 32 1.89 0.17 3.93
CA CYS A 32 1.77 -0.56 2.67
C CYS A 32 3.18 -0.65 2.05
N PRO A 33 3.76 -1.85 1.92
CA PRO A 33 5.10 -2.01 1.36
C PRO A 33 5.07 -1.79 -0.15
N THR A 34 5.82 -0.79 -0.62
CA THR A 34 5.88 -0.41 -2.04
C THR A 34 7.31 -0.39 -2.53
N ILE A 35 7.53 -0.83 -3.77
CA ILE A 35 8.80 -0.79 -4.48
C ILE A 35 8.67 0.08 -5.73
N VAL A 36 9.78 0.66 -6.18
CA VAL A 36 9.83 1.35 -7.48
C VAL A 36 10.36 0.35 -8.50
N SER A 37 9.55 0.04 -9.50
CA SER A 37 9.87 -0.85 -10.62
C SER A 37 9.89 -0.06 -11.92
N ASP A 38 10.80 -0.42 -12.82
CA ASP A 38 10.82 0.11 -14.19
C ASP A 38 9.80 -0.66 -15.03
N ARG A 39 8.75 0.03 -15.48
CA ARG A 39 7.75 -0.55 -16.36
C ARG A 39 8.04 -0.12 -17.80
N ILE A 40 8.09 -1.12 -18.68
CA ILE A 40 8.37 -0.94 -20.10
C ILE A 40 7.03 -1.02 -20.84
N TRP A 41 6.73 0.01 -21.62
CA TRP A 41 5.70 0.04 -22.65
C TRP A 41 6.40 0.02 -24.00
N SER A 42 5.64 -0.29 -25.06
CA SER A 42 6.15 -0.35 -26.43
C SER A 42 6.92 0.91 -26.86
N ASP A 43 6.52 2.07 -26.33
CA ASP A 43 7.07 3.38 -26.63
C ASP A 43 8.03 3.93 -25.56
N ARG A 44 7.99 3.44 -24.31
CA ARG A 44 8.69 4.10 -23.18
C ARG A 44 9.02 3.20 -22.01
N ILE A 45 10.03 3.60 -21.24
CA ILE A 45 10.33 3.06 -19.92
C ILE A 45 9.95 4.13 -18.89
N LYS A 46 9.14 3.79 -17.88
CA LYS A 46 8.78 4.70 -16.78
C LYS A 46 8.87 3.98 -15.44
N LYS A 47 9.47 4.66 -14.47
CA LYS A 47 9.48 4.25 -13.06
C LYS A 47 8.07 4.34 -12.48
N VAL A 48 7.54 3.22 -12.04
CA VAL A 48 6.22 3.13 -11.40
C VAL A 48 6.40 2.63 -9.97
N LYS A 49 5.62 3.20 -9.06
CA LYS A 49 5.54 2.71 -7.69
C LYS A 49 4.51 1.59 -7.64
N GLU A 50 4.95 0.38 -7.38
CA GLU A 50 4.09 -0.79 -7.26
C GLU A 50 4.07 -1.32 -5.81
N VAL A 51 2.94 -1.91 -5.45
CA VAL A 51 2.76 -2.53 -4.14
C VAL A 51 3.34 -3.94 -4.19
N ILE A 52 4.17 -4.27 -3.20
CA ILE A 52 4.83 -5.59 -3.10
C ILE A 52 3.77 -6.67 -2.82
N ILE A 53 2.88 -6.41 -1.87
CA ILE A 53 1.80 -7.32 -1.49
C ILE A 53 0.46 -6.75 -1.94
N LYS A 54 -0.04 -7.27 -3.05
CA LYS A 54 -1.31 -6.81 -3.63
C LYS A 54 -2.47 -7.05 -2.67
N SER A 55 -3.43 -6.12 -2.67
CA SER A 55 -4.68 -6.19 -1.93
C SER A 55 -4.56 -6.24 -0.40
N ILE A 56 -3.37 -5.96 0.16
CA ILE A 56 -3.10 -6.00 1.59
C ILE A 56 -2.59 -4.64 2.10
N VAL A 57 -3.17 -4.18 3.21
CA VAL A 57 -2.69 -3.01 3.97
C VAL A 57 -2.54 -3.41 5.43
N PHE A 58 -1.40 -3.08 6.04
CA PHE A 58 -1.15 -3.30 7.45
C PHE A 58 -1.65 -2.10 8.26
N VAL A 59 -2.34 -2.36 9.35
CA VAL A 59 -2.97 -1.33 10.19
C VAL A 59 -2.68 -1.60 11.66
N LYS A 60 -2.56 -0.54 12.45
CA LYS A 60 -2.25 -0.58 13.88
C LYS A 60 -3.10 0.41 14.67
#